data_AF-A0A7S2AKC3-F1
#
_entry.id   AF-A0A7S2AKC3-F1
#
_cell.length_a   1.000
_cell.length_b   1.000
_cell.length_c   1.000
_cell.angle_alpha   90.00
_cell.angle_beta   90.00
_cell.angle_gamma   90.00
#
_symmetry.space_group_name_H-M   'P 1'
#
loop_
_entity.id
_entity.type
_entity.pdbx_description
1 polymer ?
#
loop_
_entity_poly.entity_id
_entity_poly.type
_entity_poly.pdbx_seq_one_letter_code
_entity_poly.pdbx_strand_id
1 'polypeptide(L)'
;ENKTRIGEKGGVALVLSAMCAHVTSAGVQEQACGALQNLCANHEANARRIVKMGGVDVVLSAMRAYETSAGVQGHACAIIGNLSANNAENKTRIDEAGGV
;
A
#
# COMPACT_ATOMS: atom_id res chain seq x y z
N GLU A 1 -5.53 1.16 -18.15
CA GLU A 1 -6.53 2.24 -18.19
C GLU A 1 -7.21 2.48 -16.84
N ASN A 2 -7.93 1.51 -16.25
CA ASN A 2 -8.66 1.71 -14.99
C ASN A 2 -7.76 2.10 -13.81
N LYS A 3 -6.64 1.41 -13.59
CA LYS A 3 -5.67 1.75 -12.52
C LYS A 3 -5.15 3.19 -12.64
N THR A 4 -4.88 3.62 -13.86
CA THR A 4 -4.40 4.97 -14.19
C THR A 4 -5.47 6.01 -13.83
N ARG A 5 -6.70 5.82 -14.33
CA ARG A 5 -7.84 6.71 -14.07
C ARG A 5 -8.17 6.80 -12.57
N ILE A 6 -8.15 5.66 -11.87
CA ILE A 6 -8.39 5.63 -10.42
C ILE A 6 -7.28 6.39 -9.68
N GLY A 7 -6.02 6.16 -10.04
CA GLY A 7 -4.88 6.86 -9.45
C GLY A 7 -4.92 8.37 -9.67
N GLU A 8 -5.25 8.82 -10.88
CA GLU A 8 -5.35 10.24 -11.23
C GLU A 8 -6.53 10.94 -10.55
N LYS A 9 -7.62 10.22 -10.31
CA LYS A 9 -8.79 10.73 -9.56
C LYS A 9 -8.62 10.65 -8.04
N GLY A 10 -7.40 10.40 -7.54
CA GLY A 10 -7.12 10.37 -6.10
C GLY A 10 -7.53 9.07 -5.40
N GLY A 11 -7.82 7.99 -6.13
CA GLY A 11 -8.22 6.72 -5.53
C GLY A 11 -7.18 6.15 -4.56
N VAL A 12 -5.88 6.30 -4.86
CA VAL A 12 -4.79 5.91 -3.94
C VAL A 12 -4.91 6.68 -2.62
N ALA A 13 -5.17 7.99 -2.68
CA ALA A 13 -5.31 8.84 -1.51
C ALA A 13 -6.49 8.42 -0.63
N LEU A 14 -7.62 8.11 -1.26
CA LEU A 14 -8.84 7.68 -0.57
C LEU A 14 -8.64 6.32 0.12
N VAL A 15 -7.97 5.37 -0.52
CA VAL A 15 -7.71 4.05 0.09
C VAL A 15 -6.78 4.21 1.30
N LEU A 16 -5.69 4.98 1.18
CA LEU A 16 -4.80 5.25 2.32
C LEU A 16 -5.53 5.98 3.46
N SER A 17 -6.39 6.94 3.14
CA SER A 17 -7.19 7.66 4.13
C SER A 17 -8.17 6.72 4.85
N ALA A 18 -8.79 5.78 4.12
CA ALA A 18 -9.68 4.79 4.73
C ALA A 18 -8.92 3.87 5.69
N MET A 19 -7.69 3.45 5.36
CA MET A 19 -6.84 2.68 6.27
C MET A 19 -6.55 3.46 7.55
N CYS A 20 -6.22 4.75 7.45
CA CYS A 20 -5.96 5.60 8.62
C CYS A 20 -7.22 5.92 9.44
N ALA A 21 -8.38 6.08 8.81
CA ALA A 21 -9.64 6.35 9.50
C ALA A 21 -10.22 5.11 10.21
N HIS A 22 -9.90 3.92 9.72
CA HIS A 22 -10.45 2.65 10.20
C HIS A 22 -9.36 1.66 10.62
N VAL A 23 -8.38 2.15 11.40
CA VAL A 23 -7.24 1.35 11.88
C VAL A 23 -7.64 0.14 12.73
N THR A 24 -8.83 0.13 13.34
CA THR A 24 -9.35 -0.96 14.18
C THR A 24 -10.26 -1.94 13.43
N SER A 25 -10.56 -1.71 12.15
CA SER A 25 -11.37 -2.62 11.35
C SER A 25 -10.51 -3.53 10.46
N ALA A 26 -10.39 -4.80 10.86
CA ALA A 26 -9.64 -5.81 10.12
C ALA A 26 -10.12 -5.94 8.66
N GLY A 27 -11.44 -5.95 8.46
CA GLY A 27 -12.03 -6.06 7.13
C GLY A 27 -11.70 -4.86 6.24
N VAL A 28 -11.69 -3.64 6.80
CA VAL A 28 -11.30 -2.45 6.03
C VAL A 28 -9.81 -2.50 5.68
N GLN A 29 -8.94 -2.87 6.61
CA GLN A 29 -7.51 -3.01 6.32
C GLN A 29 -7.23 -4.05 5.24
N GLU A 30 -7.86 -5.22 5.32
CA GLU A 30 -7.65 -6.29 4.34
C GLU A 30 -8.07 -5.87 2.92
N GLN A 31 -9.27 -5.30 2.79
CA GLN A 31 -9.79 -4.85 1.51
C GLN A 31 -9.01 -3.65 0.96
N ALA A 32 -8.57 -2.73 1.83
CA ALA A 32 -7.75 -1.60 1.43
C ALA A 32 -6.36 -2.04 0.96
N CYS A 33 -5.72 -3.00 1.66
CA CYS A 33 -4.47 -3.60 1.20
C CYS A 33 -4.67 -4.32 -0.15
N GLY A 34 -5.74 -5.10 -0.32
CA GLY A 34 -6.04 -5.74 -1.61
C GLY A 34 -6.25 -4.72 -2.75
N ALA A 35 -6.92 -3.61 -2.46
CA ALA A 35 -7.09 -2.52 -3.43
C ALA A 35 -5.75 -1.85 -3.79
N LEU A 36 -4.91 -1.52 -2.80
CA LEU A 36 -3.59 -0.93 -3.01
C LEU A 36 -2.67 -1.86 -3.80
N GLN A 37 -2.63 -3.14 -3.45
CA GLN A 37 -1.88 -4.17 -4.18
C GLN A 37 -2.27 -4.16 -5.66
N ASN A 38 -3.58 -4.18 -5.95
CA ASN A 38 -4.08 -4.15 -7.32
C ASN A 38 -3.72 -2.85 -8.02
N LEU A 39 -3.81 -1.70 -7.34
CA LEU A 39 -3.52 -0.40 -7.93
C LEU A 39 -2.04 -0.20 -8.26
N CYS A 40 -1.12 -0.80 -7.51
CA CYS A 40 0.32 -0.67 -7.72
C CYS A 40 0.95 -1.80 -8.55
N ALA A 41 0.31 -2.97 -8.63
CA ALA A 41 0.81 -4.09 -9.40
C ALA A 41 1.03 -3.71 -10.88
N ASN A 42 2.28 -3.84 -11.34
CA ASN A 42 2.74 -3.46 -12.68
C ASN A 42 2.32 -2.04 -13.09
N HIS A 43 2.25 -1.10 -12.13
CA HIS A 43 1.80 0.27 -12.39
C HIS A 43 2.64 1.31 -11.64
N GLU A 44 3.78 1.65 -12.23
CA GLU A 44 4.82 2.51 -11.63
C GLU A 44 4.29 3.86 -11.15
N ALA A 45 3.42 4.53 -11.91
CA ALA A 45 2.87 5.82 -11.51
C ALA A 45 2.01 5.75 -10.24
N ASN A 46 1.36 4.61 -9.97
CA ASN A 46 0.57 4.42 -8.75
C ASN A 46 1.48 3.96 -7.61
N ALA A 47 2.49 3.13 -7.89
CA ALA A 47 3.52 2.79 -6.91
C ALA A 47 4.21 4.05 -6.36
N ARG A 48 4.64 4.96 -7.24
CA ARG A 48 5.22 6.27 -6.85
C ARG A 48 4.24 7.11 -6.04
N ARG A 49 2.95 7.14 -6.41
CA ARG A 49 1.92 7.86 -5.63
C ARG A 49 1.81 7.30 -4.21
N ILE A 50 1.73 5.98 -4.05
CA ILE A 50 1.66 5.33 -2.73
C ILE A 50 2.87 5.76 -1.87
N VAL A 51 4.08 5.64 -2.42
CA VAL A 51 5.31 6.00 -1.70
C VAL A 51 5.36 7.47 -1.33
N LYS A 52 5.06 8.37 -2.28
CA LYS A 52 5.04 9.83 -2.04
C LYS A 52 4.02 10.24 -0.98
N MET A 53 2.97 9.45 -0.79
CA MET A 53 1.91 9.69 0.17
C MET A 53 2.14 9.03 1.55
N GLY A 54 3.33 8.50 1.80
CA GLY A 54 3.62 7.78 3.07
C GLY A 54 2.90 6.43 3.17
N GLY A 55 2.45 5.88 2.05
CA GLY A 55 1.69 4.63 2.05
C GLY A 55 2.47 3.41 2.54
N VAL A 56 3.80 3.46 2.50
CA VAL A 56 4.65 2.40 3.09
C VAL A 56 4.42 2.30 4.59
N ASP A 57 4.44 3.42 5.31
CA ASP A 57 4.23 3.45 6.76
C ASP A 57 2.81 2.99 7.13
N VAL A 58 1.82 3.37 6.32
CA VAL A 58 0.42 2.94 6.49
C VAL A 58 0.30 1.42 6.35
N VAL A 59 0.93 0.84 5.32
CA VAL A 59 0.92 -0.61 5.09
C VAL A 59 1.66 -1.36 6.21
N LEU A 60 2.82 -0.89 6.64
CA LEU A 60 3.56 -1.49 7.76
C LEU A 60 2.80 -1.39 9.08
N SER A 61 2.11 -0.27 9.31
CA SER A 61 1.25 -0.10 10.49
C SER A 61 0.08 -1.10 10.48
N ALA A 62 -0.54 -1.32 9.32
CA ALA A 62 -1.58 -2.34 9.16
C ALA A 62 -1.03 -3.75 9.40
N MET A 63 0.18 -4.06 8.92
CA MET A 63 0.83 -5.35 9.19
C MET A 63 1.07 -5.57 10.69
N ARG A 64 1.49 -4.54 11.43
CA ARG A 64 1.68 -4.63 12.89
C ARG A 64 0.37 -4.78 13.65
N ALA A 65 -0.66 -4.03 13.25
CA ALA A 65 -1.98 -4.09 13.88
C ALA A 65 -2.70 -5.43 13.66
N TYR A 66 -2.42 -6.09 12.53
CA TYR A 66 -3.07 -7.33 12.10
C TYR A 66 -2.04 -8.42 11.77
N GLU A 67 -1.12 -8.67 12.68
CA GLU A 67 -0.02 -9.64 12.52
C GLU A 67 -0.52 -11.07 12.23
N THR A 68 -1.67 -11.46 12.79
CA THR A 68 -2.26 -12.79 12.60
C THR A 68 -3.24 -12.87 11.41
N SER A 69 -3.54 -11.75 10.74
CA SER A 69 -4.42 -11.74 9.59
C SER A 69 -3.64 -12.10 8.32
N ALA A 70 -3.76 -13.34 7.87
CA ALA A 70 -3.13 -13.81 6.65
C ALA A 70 -3.49 -12.96 5.42
N GLY A 71 -4.73 -12.44 5.35
CA GLY A 71 -5.17 -11.55 4.27
C GLY A 71 -4.43 -10.22 4.26
N VAL A 72 -4.32 -9.56 5.43
CA VAL A 72 -3.58 -8.29 5.55
C VAL A 72 -2.09 -8.51 5.26
N GLN A 73 -1.48 -9.55 5.85
CA GLN A 73 -0.06 -9.86 5.64
C GLN A 73 0.25 -10.18 4.18
N GLY A 74 -0.57 -11.03 3.53
CA GLY A 74 -0.37 -11.44 2.14
C GLY A 74 -0.44 -10.26 1.17
N HIS A 75 -1.47 -9.42 1.29
CA HIS A 75 -1.59 -8.21 0.47
C HIS A 75 -0.44 -7.22 0.75
N ALA A 76 -0.10 -7.00 2.01
CA ALA A 76 0.96 -6.07 2.40
C ALA A 76 2.34 -6.47 1.87
N CYS A 77 2.72 -7.75 2.00
CA CYS A 77 3.96 -8.28 1.43
C CYS A 77 3.99 -8.08 -0.10
N ALA A 78 2.87 -8.32 -0.79
CA ALA A 78 2.79 -8.10 -2.22
C ALA A 78 2.86 -6.62 -2.61
N ILE A 79 2.28 -5.71 -1.81
CA ILE A 79 2.45 -4.26 -2.00
C ILE A 79 3.94 -3.92 -1.90
N ILE A 80 4.62 -4.31 -0.82
CA ILE A 80 6.04 -4.00 -0.59
C ILE A 80 6.89 -4.53 -1.75
N GLY A 81 6.70 -5.80 -2.15
CA GLY A 81 7.41 -6.38 -3.31
C GLY A 81 7.17 -5.60 -4.61
N ASN A 82 5.92 -5.20 -4.88
CA ASN A 82 5.59 -4.39 -6.04
C ASN A 82 6.22 -2.99 -5.97
N LEU A 83 6.26 -2.35 -4.80
CA LEU A 83 6.86 -1.03 -4.65
C LEU A 83 8.38 -1.08 -4.84
N SER A 84 9.04 -2.10 -4.30
CA SER A 84 10.49 -2.34 -4.42
C SER A 84 10.93 -2.66 -5.84
N ALA A 85 10.13 -3.43 -6.60
CA ALA A 85 10.45 -3.78 -7.98
C ALA A 85 10.37 -2.58 -8.95
N ASN A 86 9.63 -1.52 -8.58
CA ASN A 86 9.28 -0.44 -9.50
C ASN A 86 10.24 0.77 -9.47
N ASN A 87 11.07 0.99 -8.43
CA ASN A 87 12.01 2.12 -8.41
C ASN A 87 13.09 2.01 -7.31
N ALA A 88 14.31 2.44 -7.60
CA ALA A 88 15.40 2.59 -6.63
C ALA A 88 15.07 3.60 -5.51
N GLU A 89 14.37 4.70 -5.81
CA GLU A 89 13.92 5.68 -4.79
C GLU A 89 12.88 5.07 -3.84
N ASN A 90 12.00 4.20 -4.35
CA ASN A 90 11.04 3.49 -3.51
C ASN A 90 11.76 2.52 -2.57
N LYS A 91 12.81 1.86 -3.05
CA LYS A 91 13.63 0.96 -2.24
C LYS A 91 14.24 1.68 -1.05
N THR A 92 14.87 2.84 -1.26
CA THR A 92 15.44 3.64 -0.16
C THR A 92 14.39 4.00 0.91
N ARG A 93 13.18 4.40 0.50
CA ARG A 93 12.11 4.72 1.45
C ARG A 93 11.55 3.50 2.19
N ILE A 94 11.51 2.34 1.53
CA ILE A 94 11.10 1.08 2.17
C ILE A 94 12.14 0.67 3.21
N ASP A 95 13.42 0.82 2.90
CA ASP A 95 14.52 0.57 3.83
C ASP A 95 14.42 1.51 5.05
N GLU A 96 14.19 2.81 4.83
CA GLU A 96 13.99 3.81 5.90
C GLU A 96 12.77 3.54 6.79
N ALA A 97 11.70 2.97 6.23
CA ALA A 97 10.48 2.63 6.98
C ALA A 97 10.60 1.30 7.76
N GLY A 98 11.72 0.59 7.63
CA GLY A 98 11.98 -0.69 8.30
C GLY A 98 11.40 -1.91 7.57
N GLY A 99 11.32 -1.86 6.24
CA GLY A 99 10.90 -2.98 5.38
C GLY A 99 12.03 -3.94 4.97
N VAL A 100 13.22 -3.81 5.58
CA VAL A 100 14.43 -4.63 5.35
C VAL A 100 14.79 -5.43 6.60
#